data_AF-D5RL24-F1
#
_entry.id   AF-D5RL24-F1
#
_cell.length_a   1.000
_cell.length_b   1.000
_cell.length_c   1.000
_cell.angle_alpha   90.00
_cell.angle_beta   90.00
_cell.angle_gamma   90.00
#
_symmetry.space_group_name_H-M   'P 1'
#
loop_
_entity.id
_entity.type
_entity.pdbx_description
1 polymer ?
#
loop_
_entity_poly.entity_id
_entity_poly.type
_entity_poly.pdbx_seq_one_letter_code
_entity_poly.pdbx_strand_id
1 'polypeptide(L)'
;MTRLEHLAALLGEAPPELRPGQVWLVGAGPGDPAKLTLEALAGLAQAELLVHDELVDPRILALAPEGAERRFMGKRGGQPSAKQADIIAALVAGARAGRRVVRLKGGDPYVFGRGAE
;
A
#
# COMPACT_ATOMS: atom_id res chain seq x y z
N MET A 1 18.88 12.68 1.07
CA MET A 1 18.74 11.22 0.92
C MET A 1 17.29 10.86 0.68
N THR A 2 17.03 9.90 -0.21
CA THR A 2 15.68 9.35 -0.45
C THR A 2 15.25 8.45 0.72
N ARG A 3 13.95 8.12 0.82
CA ARG A 3 13.45 7.18 1.84
C ARG A 3 14.12 5.80 1.71
N LEU A 4 14.38 5.34 0.49
CA LEU A 4 15.04 4.06 0.22
C LEU A 4 16.51 4.10 0.64
N GLU A 5 17.21 5.22 0.48
CA GLU A 5 18.58 5.38 0.96
C GLU A 5 18.67 5.34 2.49
N HIS A 6 17.73 5.97 3.19
CA HIS A 6 17.67 5.87 4.66
C HIS A 6 17.36 4.43 5.11
N LEU A 7 16.44 3.74 4.43
CA LEU A 7 16.15 2.34 4.71
C LEU A 7 17.37 1.45 4.47
N ALA A 8 18.09 1.66 3.36
CA ALA A 8 19.29 0.89 3.06
C ALA A 8 20.38 1.08 4.12
N ALA A 9 20.58 2.33 4.57
CA ALA A 9 21.52 2.63 5.65
C ALA A 9 21.12 1.97 6.98
N LEU A 10 19.82 1.90 7.28
CA LEU A 10 19.30 1.28 8.50
C LEU A 10 19.41 -0.26 8.46
N LEU A 11 19.12 -0.87 7.31
CA LEU A 11 19.13 -2.33 7.14
C LEU A 11 20.54 -2.90 6.93
N GLY A 12 21.49 -2.08 6.46
CA GLY A 12 22.82 -2.53 6.05
C GLY A 12 22.83 -3.23 4.68
N GLU A 13 21.68 -3.26 3.99
CA GLU A 13 21.48 -3.84 2.66
C GLU A 13 20.36 -3.10 1.92
N ALA A 14 20.18 -3.37 0.63
CA ALA A 14 19.12 -2.74 -0.13
C ALA A 14 17.73 -3.20 0.38
N PRO A 15 16.77 -2.28 0.59
CA PRO A 15 15.40 -2.67 0.94
C PRO A 15 14.76 -3.46 -0.20
N PRO A 16 13.72 -4.27 0.08
CA PRO A 16 13.07 -5.07 -0.95
C PRO A 16 12.50 -4.19 -2.06
N GLU A 17 12.71 -4.63 -3.30
CA GLU A 17 12.26 -3.93 -4.50
C GLU A 17 10.84 -4.37 -4.89
N LEU A 18 9.92 -3.41 -4.99
CA LEU A 18 8.61 -3.62 -5.61
C LEU A 18 8.78 -3.49 -7.12
N ARG A 19 8.84 -4.62 -7.83
CA ARG A 19 9.10 -4.63 -9.27
C ARG A 19 7.86 -4.20 -10.08
N PRO A 20 8.04 -3.63 -11.29
CA PRO A 20 6.94 -3.37 -12.22
C PRO A 20 6.05 -4.60 -12.40
N GLY A 21 4.74 -4.40 -12.34
CA GLY A 21 3.73 -5.46 -12.46
C GLY A 21 3.50 -6.31 -11.22
N GLN A 22 4.15 -6.00 -10.09
CA GLN A 22 3.88 -6.64 -8.81
C GLN A 22 2.81 -5.91 -8.00
N VAL A 23 2.11 -6.68 -7.18
CA VAL A 23 1.20 -6.18 -6.15
C VAL A 23 1.74 -6.61 -4.79
N TRP A 24 1.94 -5.66 -3.88
CA TRP A 24 2.16 -5.96 -2.47
C TRP A 24 0.90 -5.68 -1.66
N LEU A 25 0.51 -6.64 -0.82
CA LEU A 25 -0.51 -6.46 0.21
C LEU A 25 0.17 -5.96 1.48
N VAL A 26 -0.06 -4.71 1.86
CA VAL A 26 0.68 -4.03 2.92
C VAL A 26 -0.26 -3.67 4.07
N GLY A 27 0.16 -4.02 5.29
CA GLY A 27 -0.50 -3.56 6.52
C GLY A 27 -0.04 -2.16 6.90
N ALA A 28 -1.00 -1.28 7.20
CA ALA A 28 -0.75 0.08 7.69
C ALA A 28 -0.58 0.12 9.22
N GLY A 29 -0.77 -1.01 9.91
CA GLY A 29 -0.82 -1.05 11.37
C GLY A 29 -2.08 -0.36 11.93
N PRO A 30 -2.12 -0.07 13.24
CA PRO A 30 -3.31 0.46 13.92
C PRO A 30 -3.59 1.95 13.64
N GLY A 31 -2.77 2.64 12.85
CA GLY A 31 -2.99 4.03 12.41
C GLY A 31 -1.79 4.95 12.60
N ASP A 32 -1.00 4.77 13.67
CA ASP A 32 0.22 5.55 13.89
C ASP A 32 1.32 5.12 12.89
N PRO A 33 1.89 6.04 12.08
CA PRO A 33 3.00 5.74 11.17
C PRO A 33 4.20 5.05 11.82
N ALA A 34 4.43 5.24 13.13
CA ALA A 34 5.49 4.57 13.86
C ALA A 34 5.30 3.04 13.99
N LYS A 35 4.13 2.52 13.62
CA LYS A 35 3.80 1.09 13.63
C LYS A 35 3.91 0.42 12.26
N LEU A 36 4.36 1.15 11.24
CA LEU A 36 4.72 0.55 9.96
C LEU A 36 5.98 -0.30 10.10
N THR A 37 6.01 -1.40 9.36
CA THR A 37 7.27 -2.15 9.17
C THR A 37 8.17 -1.39 8.20
N LEU A 38 9.47 -1.68 8.25
CA LEU A 38 10.43 -1.10 7.29
C LEU A 38 10.12 -1.52 5.85
N GLU A 39 9.62 -2.73 5.64
CA GLU A 39 9.17 -3.22 4.33
C GLU A 39 7.90 -2.51 3.84
N ALA A 40 6.95 -2.20 4.74
CA ALA A 40 5.78 -1.40 4.39
C ALA A 40 6.21 0.01 3.92
N LEU A 41 7.17 0.63 4.61
CA LEU A 41 7.74 1.90 4.17
C LEU A 41 8.45 1.79 2.82
N ALA A 42 9.20 0.70 2.59
CA ALA A 42 9.87 0.42 1.32
C ALA A 42 8.86 0.31 0.16
N GLY A 43 7.80 -0.48 0.34
CA GLY A 43 6.75 -0.65 -0.65
C GLY A 43 6.00 0.65 -0.95
N LEU A 44 5.62 1.40 0.10
CA LEU A 44 4.96 2.70 -0.06
C LEU A 44 5.82 3.69 -0.84
N ALA A 45 7.12 3.79 -0.54
CA ALA A 45 8.04 4.69 -1.22
C ALA A 45 8.23 4.38 -2.72
N GLN A 46 7.90 3.16 -3.16
CA GLN A 46 8.03 2.69 -4.54
C GLN A 46 6.69 2.65 -5.30
N ALA A 47 5.58 2.89 -4.63
CA ALA A 47 4.25 2.71 -5.20
C ALA A 47 3.97 3.70 -6.34
N GLU A 48 3.43 3.19 -7.45
CA GLU A 48 2.89 3.98 -8.56
C GLU A 48 1.35 3.98 -8.54
N LEU A 49 0.76 2.91 -7.99
CA LEU A 49 -0.66 2.81 -7.67
C LEU A 49 -0.81 2.42 -6.20
N LEU A 50 -1.40 3.29 -5.41
CA LEU A 50 -1.74 3.03 -4.01
C LEU A 50 -3.26 2.85 -3.88
N VAL A 51 -3.71 1.60 -3.70
CA VAL A 51 -5.12 1.28 -3.44
C VAL A 51 -5.33 1.14 -1.93
N HIS A 52 -6.17 1.98 -1.32
CA HIS A 52 -6.31 2.02 0.14
C HIS A 52 -7.77 2.12 0.61
N ASP A 53 -7.96 1.79 1.90
CA ASP A 53 -9.26 1.82 2.59
C ASP A 53 -9.43 3.11 3.41
N GLU A 54 -10.60 3.25 4.05
CA GLU A 54 -10.99 4.43 4.86
C GLU A 54 -10.16 4.59 6.13
N LEU A 55 -9.83 3.49 6.81
CA LEU A 55 -9.19 3.52 8.13
C LEU A 55 -7.69 3.84 8.10
N VAL A 56 -7.12 4.17 6.93
CA VAL A 56 -5.69 4.44 6.81
C VAL A 56 -5.42 5.93 7.07
N ASP A 57 -4.53 6.20 8.03
CA ASP A 57 -4.13 7.55 8.41
C ASP A 57 -3.50 8.32 7.21
N PRO A 58 -3.91 9.58 6.95
CA PRO A 58 -3.36 10.38 5.86
C PRO A 58 -1.84 10.53 5.86
N ARG A 59 -1.19 10.51 7.05
CA ARG A 59 0.27 10.57 7.17
C ARG A 59 0.95 9.32 6.61
N ILE A 60 0.30 8.16 6.72
CA ILE A 60 0.79 6.92 6.10
C ILE A 60 0.64 7.02 4.59
N LEU A 61 -0.52 7.49 4.10
CA LEU A 61 -0.72 7.70 2.67
C LEU A 61 0.38 8.63 2.12
N ALA A 62 0.73 9.71 2.81
CA ALA A 62 1.74 10.68 2.39
C ALA A 62 3.17 10.11 2.22
N LEU A 63 3.43 8.87 2.65
CA LEU A 63 4.70 8.18 2.44
C LEU A 63 4.89 7.71 1.00
N ALA A 64 3.80 7.50 0.25
CA ALA A 64 3.88 7.22 -1.18
C ALA A 64 4.34 8.47 -1.98
N PRO A 65 5.04 8.28 -3.12
CA PRO A 65 5.44 9.38 -3.99
C PRO A 65 4.28 10.32 -4.35
N GLU A 66 4.60 11.59 -4.61
CA GLU A 66 3.59 12.59 -5.02
C GLU A 66 2.93 12.23 -6.35
N GLY A 67 3.70 11.67 -7.29
CA GLY A 67 3.19 11.16 -8.57
C GLY A 67 2.45 9.83 -8.51
N ALA A 68 2.34 9.19 -7.33
CA ALA A 68 1.61 7.94 -7.20
C ALA A 68 0.09 8.21 -7.29
N GLU A 69 -0.61 7.45 -8.13
CA GLU A 69 -2.07 7.49 -8.14
C GLU A 69 -2.60 6.88 -6.85
N ARG A 70 -3.45 7.63 -6.13
CA ARG A 70 -4.08 7.17 -4.89
C ARG A 70 -5.53 6.85 -5.18
N ARG A 71 -5.87 5.58 -5.11
CA ARG A 71 -7.21 5.07 -5.40
C ARG A 71 -7.88 4.63 -4.11
N PHE A 72 -8.80 5.46 -3.64
CA PHE A 72 -9.65 5.12 -2.51
C PHE A 72 -10.68 4.06 -2.90
N MET A 73 -10.72 2.94 -2.17
CA MET A 73 -11.67 1.85 -2.37
C MET A 73 -12.32 1.39 -1.05
N GLY A 74 -12.31 2.25 -0.03
CA GLY A 74 -12.96 2.01 1.25
C GLY A 74 -14.47 2.25 1.23
N LYS A 75 -15.11 2.09 2.39
CA LYS A 75 -16.47 2.58 2.63
C LYS A 75 -16.39 4.07 2.94
N ARG A 76 -17.38 4.87 2.53
CA ARG A 76 -17.66 6.15 3.18
C ARG A 76 -18.96 5.94 3.94
N GLY A 77 -19.04 6.33 5.20
CA GLY A 77 -20.20 6.08 6.07
C GLY A 77 -21.56 6.16 5.35
N GLY A 78 -22.27 5.03 5.28
CA GLY A 78 -23.59 4.90 4.66
C GLY A 78 -23.64 4.53 3.16
N GLN A 79 -22.51 4.54 2.44
CA GLN A 79 -22.45 4.22 1.00
C GLN A 79 -22.10 2.75 0.74
N PRO A 80 -22.53 2.19 -0.41
CA PRO A 80 -22.10 0.86 -0.84
C PRO A 80 -20.57 0.80 -0.97
N SER A 81 -19.97 -0.18 -0.31
CA SER A 81 -18.54 -0.48 -0.46
C SER A 81 -18.23 -0.81 -1.92
N ALA A 82 -17.02 -0.47 -2.39
CA ALA A 82 -16.45 -1.18 -3.53
C ALA A 82 -16.53 -2.68 -3.25
N LYS A 83 -17.02 -3.47 -4.20
CA LYS A 83 -17.06 -4.92 -4.02
C LYS A 83 -15.61 -5.41 -4.06
N GLN A 84 -15.33 -6.49 -3.35
CA GLN A 84 -13.99 -7.08 -3.35
C GLN A 84 -13.50 -7.40 -4.77
N ALA A 85 -14.39 -7.87 -5.64
CA ALA A 85 -14.10 -8.13 -7.04
C ALA A 85 -13.60 -6.87 -7.77
N ASP A 86 -14.16 -5.69 -7.48
CA ASP A 86 -13.75 -4.42 -8.09
C ASP A 86 -12.36 -4.00 -7.62
N ILE A 87 -12.07 -4.23 -6.32
CA ILE A 87 -10.74 -4.00 -5.74
C ILE A 87 -9.71 -4.91 -6.40
N ILE A 88 -9.98 -6.22 -6.45
CA ILE A 88 -9.10 -7.20 -7.08
C ILE A 88 -8.89 -6.84 -8.57
N ALA A 89 -9.95 -6.49 -9.29
CA ALA A 89 -9.86 -6.08 -10.69
C ALA A 89 -8.96 -4.85 -10.87
N ALA A 90 -9.06 -3.85 -9.99
CA ALA A 90 -8.19 -2.68 -10.03
C ALA A 90 -6.71 -3.03 -9.76
N LEU A 91 -6.44 -3.94 -8.81
CA LEU A 91 -5.07 -4.41 -8.52
C LEU A 91 -4.49 -5.16 -9.72
N VAL A 92 -5.25 -6.10 -10.27
CA VAL A 92 -4.85 -6.89 -11.45
C VAL A 92 -4.64 -6.00 -12.67
N ALA A 93 -5.52 -5.01 -12.90
CA ALA A 93 -5.38 -4.07 -14.00
C ALA A 93 -4.12 -3.22 -13.86
N GLY A 94 -3.83 -2.71 -12.65
CA GLY A 94 -2.61 -1.95 -12.37
C GLY A 94 -1.35 -2.79 -12.61
N ALA A 95 -1.32 -4.01 -12.10
CA ALA A 95 -0.22 -4.94 -12.30
C ALA A 95 -0.01 -5.29 -13.79
N ARG A 96 -1.09 -5.59 -14.52
CA ARG A 96 -1.03 -5.88 -15.97
C ARG A 96 -0.57 -4.67 -16.81
N ALA A 97 -0.80 -3.45 -16.32
CA ALA A 97 -0.26 -2.24 -16.92
C ALA A 97 1.23 -2.00 -16.57
N GLY A 98 1.89 -2.95 -15.90
CA GLY A 98 3.29 -2.85 -15.51
C GLY A 98 3.54 -1.97 -14.29
N ARG A 99 2.50 -1.55 -13.57
CA ARG A 99 2.66 -0.62 -12.44
C ARG A 99 3.14 -1.34 -11.19
N ARG A 100 3.86 -0.62 -10.34
CA ARG A 100 4.19 -1.00 -8.96
C ARG A 100 2.98 -0.73 -8.06
N VAL A 101 2.24 -1.79 -7.71
CA VAL A 101 0.96 -1.65 -7.00
C VAL A 101 1.13 -1.97 -5.52
N VAL A 102 0.64 -1.08 -4.66
CA VAL A 102 0.48 -1.33 -3.22
C VAL A 102 -1.00 -1.34 -2.89
N ARG A 103 -1.46 -2.45 -2.30
CA ARG A 103 -2.76 -2.54 -1.64
C ARG A 103 -2.55 -2.32 -0.13
N LEU A 104 -2.83 -1.11 0.32
CA LEU A 104 -2.63 -0.72 1.70
C LEU A 104 -3.92 -0.93 2.51
N LYS A 105 -3.80 -1.66 3.62
CA LYS A 105 -4.92 -2.06 4.47
C LYS A 105 -4.69 -1.63 5.91
N GLY A 106 -5.73 -1.15 6.58
CA GLY A 106 -5.66 -0.88 8.03
C GLY A 106 -5.36 -2.17 8.80
N GLY A 107 -4.52 -2.08 9.83
CA GLY A 107 -4.08 -3.23 10.61
C GLY A 107 -3.16 -4.16 9.81
N ASP A 108 -3.47 -5.46 9.86
CA ASP A 108 -2.79 -6.52 9.13
C ASP A 108 -3.65 -7.03 7.96
N PRO A 109 -3.08 -7.31 6.77
CA PRO A 109 -3.84 -7.78 5.61
C PRO A 109 -4.63 -9.09 5.83
N TYR A 110 -4.16 -9.97 6.72
CA TYR A 110 -4.69 -11.31 6.94
C TYR A 110 -5.52 -11.46 8.22
N VAL A 111 -5.48 -10.48 9.14
CA VAL A 111 -6.37 -10.45 10.31
C VAL A 111 -7.69 -9.75 9.96
N PHE A 112 -8.71 -10.53 9.58
CA PHE A 112 -10.02 -10.06 9.12
C PHE A 112 -9.96 -9.07 7.93
N GLY A 113 -8.80 -8.97 7.28
CA GLY A 113 -8.54 -8.03 6.20
C GLY A 113 -8.90 -8.55 4.81
N ARG A 114 -9.20 -9.84 4.63
CA ARG A 114 -9.46 -10.43 3.31
C ARG A 114 -8.25 -10.40 2.36
N GLY A 115 -7.03 -10.41 2.90
CA GLY A 115 -5.80 -10.44 2.09
C GLY A 115 -5.61 -11.74 1.30
N ALA A 116 -6.34 -12.81 1.64
CA ALA A 116 -6.23 -14.12 0.97
C ALA A 116 -7.20 -14.29 -0.22
N GLU A 117 -8.10 -13.32 -0.45
CA GLU A 117 -9.06 -13.30 -1.57
C GLU A 117 -8.48 -12.57 -2.79
#